data_AF-A0A1C6PM17-F1
#
_entry.id   AF-A0A1C6PM17-F1
#
_cell.length_a   1.000
_cell.length_b   1.000
_cell.length_c   1.000
_cell.angle_alpha   90.00
_cell.angle_beta   90.00
_cell.angle_gamma   90.00
#
_symmetry.space_group_name_H-M   'P 1'
#
loop_
_entity.id
_entity.type
_entity.pdbx_description
1 polymer ?
#
loop_
_entity_poly.entity_id
_entity_poly.type
_entity_poly.pdbx_seq_one_letter_code
_entity_poly.pdbx_strand_id
1 'polypeptide(L)' 'MTIKTYDVRRDGVTRVIQPEAEAVPLEQPEVTQQFPACECPECHGGTS' A
#
# COMPACT_ATOMS: atom_id res chain seq x y z
N MET A 1 2.65 -19.73 -1.94
CA MET A 1 2.06 -19.02 -0.76
C MET A 1 0.76 -18.40 -1.21
N THR A 2 -0.26 -18.29 -0.35
CA THR A 2 -1.50 -17.58 -0.69
C THR A 2 -1.58 -16.26 0.08
N ILE A 3 -1.98 -15.18 -0.61
CA ILE A 3 -2.20 -13.87 0.00
C ILE A 3 -3.70 -13.55 -0.09
N LYS A 4 -4.24 -12.93 0.96
CA LYS A 4 -5.58 -12.33 0.96
C LYS A 4 -5.44 -10.83 0.71
N THR A 5 -6.15 -10.33 -0.31
CA THR A 5 -6.11 -8.92 -0.67
C THR A 5 -7.32 -8.18 -0.12
N TYR A 6 -7.08 -7.09 0.59
CA TYR A 6 -8.12 -6.25 1.18
C TYR A 6 -8.05 -4.82 0.61
N ASP A 7 -9.22 -4.24 0.37
CA ASP A 7 -9.40 -2.80 0.28
C ASP A 7 -9.46 -2.27 1.72
N VAL A 8 -8.62 -1.28 2.05
CA VAL A 8 -8.61 -0.63 3.37
C VAL A 8 -8.88 0.85 3.17
N ARG A 9 -10.05 1.29 3.63
CA ARG A 9 -10.46 2.68 3.53
C ARG A 9 -10.12 3.44 4.81
N ARG A 10 -9.96 4.76 4.68
CA ARG A 10 -9.61 5.66 5.79
C ARG A 10 -10.68 5.71 6.90
N ASP A 11 -11.92 5.33 6.60
CA ASP A 11 -13.03 5.19 7.55
C ASP A 11 -12.98 3.88 8.35
N GLY A 12 -11.95 3.05 8.15
CA GLY A 12 -11.76 1.77 8.85
C GLY A 12 -12.53 0.62 8.22
N VAL A 13 -13.23 0.83 7.10
CA VAL A 13 -13.91 -0.26 6.39
C VAL A 13 -12.90 -1.07 5.60
N THR A 14 -12.94 -2.39 5.80
CA THR A 14 -12.14 -3.35 5.05
C THR A 14 -13.04 -4.24 4.20
N ARG A 15 -12.66 -4.48 2.94
CA ARG A 15 -13.37 -5.39 2.03
C ARG A 15 -12.39 -6.35 1.37
N VAL A 16 -12.68 -7.65 1.40
CA VAL A 16 -11.89 -8.64 0.66
C VAL A 16 -12.09 -8.41 -0.84
N ILE A 17 -11.00 -8.12 -1.56
CA ILE A 17 -11.01 -7.99 -3.02
C ILE A 17 -10.69 -9.34 -3.67
N GLN A 18 -9.76 -10.09 -3.07
CA GLN A 18 -9.38 -11.42 -3.55
C GLN A 18 -9.11 -12.36 -2.35
N PRO A 19 -9.94 -13.40 -2.17
CA PRO A 19 -9.84 -14.26 -1.00
C PRO A 19 -8.63 -15.21 -1.03
N GLU A 20 -8.16 -15.59 -2.22
CA GLU A 20 -6.95 -16.40 -2.41
C GLU A 20 -6.24 -15.95 -3.70
N ALA A 21 -5.04 -15.40 -3.56
CA ALA A 21 -4.15 -15.09 -4.67
C ALA A 21 -2.88 -15.92 -4.52
N GLU A 22 -2.52 -16.69 -5.55
CA GLU A 22 -1.27 -17.43 -5.57
C GLU A 22 -0.10 -16.45 -5.70
N ALA A 23 0.84 -16.52 -4.75
CA ALA A 23 1.98 -15.63 -4.67
C ALA A 23 3.29 -16.43 -4.57
N VAL A 24 4.28 -15.98 -5.34
CA VAL A 24 5.66 -16.45 -5.28
C VAL A 24 6.39 -15.56 -4.25
N PRO A 25 6.86 -16.11 -3.12
CA PRO A 25 7.63 -15.34 -2.15
C PRO A 25 8.93 -14.84 -2.79
N LEU A 26 9.32 -13.61 -2.49
CA LEU A 26 10.66 -13.14 -2.78
C LEU A 26 11.65 -13.79 -1.82
N GLU A 27 12.84 -14.17 -2.31
CA GLU A 27 13.90 -14.73 -1.47
C GLU A 27 14.46 -13.70 -0.47
N GLN A 28 14.36 -12.42 -0.82
CA GLN A 28 14.84 -11.28 -0.04
C GLN A 28 13.87 -10.11 -0.22
N PRO A 29 13.62 -9.29 0.81
CA PRO A 29 12.79 -8.10 0.66
C PRO A 29 13.46 -7.09 -0.29
N GLU A 30 12.65 -6.42 -1.12
CA GLU A 30 13.14 -5.29 -1.89
C GLU A 30 13.59 -4.18 -0.94
N VAL A 31 14.87 -3.81 -1.03
CA VAL A 31 15.48 -2.82 -0.12
C VAL A 31 15.18 -1.39 -0.58
N THR A 32 14.73 -1.22 -1.82
CA THR A 32 14.41 0.08 -2.42
C THR A 32 12.94 0.41 -2.21
N GLN A 33 12.61 1.00 -1.07
CA GLN A 33 11.32 1.64 -0.87
C GLN A 33 11.33 3.04 -1.51
N GLN A 34 11.29 3.10 -2.84
CA GLN A 34 11.12 4.36 -3.57
C GLN A 34 9.63 4.70 -3.65
N PHE A 35 9.20 5.60 -2.76
CA PHE A 35 7.87 6.18 -2.84
C PHE A 35 7.90 7.47 -3.68
N PRO A 36 6.83 7.77 -4.44
CA PRO A 36 6.71 9.07 -5.07
C PRO A 36 6.70 10.18 -4.01
N ALA A 37 7.13 11.38 -4.39
CA ALA A 37 7.01 12.54 -3.52
C ALA A 37 5.54 12.80 -3.15
N CYS A 38 5.28 13.22 -1.91
CA CYS A 38 3.94 13.54 -1.46
C CYS A 38 3.43 14.81 -2.14
N GLU A 39 2.34 14.71 -2.90
CA GLU A 39 1.76 15.82 -3.66
C GLU A 39 0.78 16.69 -2.85
N CYS A 40 0.70 16.54 -1.53
CA CYS A 40 -0.24 17.32 -0.73
C CYS A 40 0.23 18.78 -0.56
N PRO A 41 -0.71 19.75 -0.41
CA PRO A 41 -0.36 21.16 -0.20
C PRO A 41 0.57 21.40 0.99
N GLU A 42 0.44 20.60 2.06
CA GLU A 42 1.29 20.70 3.26
C GLU A 42 2.75 20.33 2.95
N CYS A 43 2.98 19.28 2.15
CA CYS A 43 4.32 18.85 1.76
C CYS A 43 4.94 19.74 0.67
N HIS A 44 4.11 20.44 -0.11
CA HIS A 44 4.54 21.36 -1.18
C HIS A 44 4.78 22.81 -0.69
N GLY A 45 4.84 23.05 0.62
CA GLY A 45 5.18 24.36 1.17
C GLY A 45 3.99 25.31 1.36
N GLY A 46 2.78 24.77 1.57
CA GLY A 46 1.63 25.56 1.97
C GLY A 46 1.88 26.26 3.31
N THR A 47 2.04 27.57 3.28
CA THR A 47 2.04 28.43 4.46
C THR A 47 0.68 28.35 5.14
N SER A 48 0.66 27.86 6.38
CA SER A 48 -0.43 28.09 7.34
C SER A 48 -0.66 29.56 7.59
#